data_AF-A0A7X6ATK2-F1
#
_entry.id   AF-A0A7X6ATK2-F1
#
_cell.length_a   1.000
_cell.length_b   1.000
_cell.length_c   1.000
_cell.angle_alpha   90.00
_cell.angle_beta   90.00
_cell.angle_gamma   90.00
#
_symmetry.space_group_name_H-M   'P 1'
#
loop_
_entity.id
_entity.type
_entity.pdbx_description
1 polymer ?
#
loop_
_entity_poly.entity_id
_entity_poly.type
_entity_poly.pdbx_seq_one_letter_code
_entity_poly.pdbx_strand_id
1 'polypeptide(L)'
;GHRPGDAGRLLDLPGIWGKPTAGFLTYAIHAGKVVDTLADVVRLRGGDWIGGNVFRRDRLPEGIPGFVIAAIDEAEARVAAS
;
A
#
# COMPACT_ATOMS: atom_id res chain seq x y z
N GLY A 1 3.77 22.36 -8.15
CA GLY A 1 3.76 21.13 -7.33
C GLY A 1 2.59 20.29 -7.75
N HIS A 2 2.78 18.97 -7.90
CA HIS A 2 1.67 18.06 -8.18
C HIS A 2 0.69 18.13 -7.00
N ARG A 3 -0.49 18.73 -7.22
CA ARG A 3 -1.60 18.60 -6.28
C ARG A 3 -2.03 17.14 -6.33
N PRO A 4 -2.02 16.40 -5.21
CA PRO A 4 -2.55 15.05 -5.18
C PRO A 4 -4.07 15.16 -5.28
N GLY A 5 -4.59 15.17 -6.50
CA GLY A 5 -6.02 15.36 -6.78
C GLY A 5 -6.92 14.32 -6.11
N ASP A 6 -6.36 13.18 -5.72
CA ASP A 6 -7.10 12.05 -5.15
C ASP A 6 -6.75 11.73 -3.68
N ALA A 7 -5.94 12.55 -3.00
CA ALA A 7 -5.64 12.30 -1.57
C ALA A 7 -6.90 12.30 -0.70
N GLY A 8 -7.91 13.11 -1.05
CA GLY A 8 -9.21 13.11 -0.37
C GLY A 8 -9.96 11.78 -0.51
N ARG A 9 -9.83 11.08 -1.63
CA ARG A 9 -10.54 9.80 -1.88
C ARG A 9 -9.98 8.67 -1.03
N LEU A 10 -8.69 8.72 -0.72
CA LEU A 10 -8.06 7.83 0.26
C LEU A 10 -8.64 8.06 1.67
N LEU A 11 -9.09 9.28 1.97
CA LEU A 11 -9.81 9.61 3.19
C LEU A 11 -11.33 9.30 3.14
N ASP A 12 -11.84 8.76 2.03
CA ASP A 12 -13.23 8.28 1.96
C ASP A 12 -13.31 6.76 2.15
N LEU A 13 -12.16 6.08 2.26
CA LEU A 13 -12.14 4.63 2.47
C LEU A 13 -12.82 4.25 3.80
N PRO A 14 -13.62 3.18 3.83
CA PRO A 14 -14.14 2.66 5.08
C PRO A 14 -12.99 2.26 6.00
N GLY A 15 -13.23 2.28 7.32
CA GLY A 15 -12.22 1.88 8.29
C GLY A 15 -11.74 0.45 8.05
N ILE A 16 -10.42 0.27 8.08
CA ILE A 16 -9.73 -1.02 7.91
C ILE A 16 -9.13 -1.49 9.24
N TRP A 17 -9.86 -1.19 10.33
CA TRP A 17 -9.48 -1.40 11.73
C TRP A 17 -8.86 -2.79 11.99
N GLY A 18 -7.60 -2.78 12.45
CA GLY A 18 -6.85 -3.97 12.84
C GLY A 18 -6.45 -4.89 11.69
N LYS A 19 -6.78 -4.56 10.43
CA LYS A 19 -6.50 -5.45 9.30
C LYS A 19 -5.03 -5.32 8.88
N PRO A 20 -4.28 -6.44 8.78
CA PRO A 20 -2.99 -6.44 8.11
C PRO A 20 -3.19 -6.02 6.65
N THR A 21 -2.50 -4.97 6.24
CA THR A 21 -2.74 -4.26 4.98
C THR A 21 -1.41 -3.99 4.30
N ALA A 22 -1.25 -4.57 3.11
CA ALA A 22 -0.19 -4.24 2.18
C ALA A 22 -0.73 -3.45 1.00
N GLY A 23 0.10 -2.62 0.37
CA GLY A 23 -0.32 -1.85 -0.79
C GLY A 23 0.82 -1.56 -1.76
N PHE A 24 0.47 -1.43 -3.03
CA PHE A 24 1.42 -0.97 -4.05
C PHE A 24 0.81 0.12 -4.92
N LEU A 25 1.68 0.96 -5.47
CA LEU A 25 1.31 2.02 -6.39
C LEU A 25 2.11 1.88 -7.69
N THR A 26 1.51 2.34 -8.78
CA THR A 26 2.21 2.42 -10.06
C THR A 26 2.58 3.88 -10.34
N TYR A 27 3.74 4.08 -10.98
CA TYR A 27 4.19 5.42 -11.37
C TYR A 27 4.71 5.44 -12.80
N ALA A 28 4.58 6.59 -13.46
CA ALA A 28 5.03 6.77 -14.85
C ALA A 28 6.48 7.28 -14.95
N ILE A 29 6.87 8.22 -14.06
CA ILE A 29 8.18 8.89 -14.13
C ILE A 29 8.93 8.77 -12.80
N HIS A 30 8.37 9.30 -11.71
CA HIS A 30 8.94 9.23 -10.37
C HIS A 30 7.88 8.89 -9.33
N ALA A 31 8.19 7.95 -8.43
CA ALA A 31 7.29 7.54 -7.36
C ALA A 31 7.26 8.54 -6.19
N GLY A 32 8.37 9.24 -5.92
CA GLY A 32 8.47 10.13 -4.75
C GLY A 32 8.18 9.39 -3.44
N LYS A 33 7.42 10.03 -2.55
CA LYS A 33 7.03 9.50 -1.22
C LYS A 33 5.61 8.93 -1.19
N VAL A 34 5.11 8.47 -2.34
CA VAL A 34 3.71 8.04 -2.47
C VAL A 34 3.40 6.78 -1.65
N VAL A 35 4.37 5.88 -1.48
CA VAL A 35 4.23 4.69 -0.61
C VAL A 35 4.06 5.12 0.85
N ASP A 36 4.88 6.05 1.32
CA ASP A 36 4.78 6.56 2.69
C ASP A 36 3.41 7.22 2.92
N THR A 37 2.94 7.99 1.94
CA THR A 37 1.61 8.62 1.99
C THR A 37 0.49 7.59 2.07
N LEU A 38 0.59 6.48 1.33
CA LEU A 38 -0.38 5.39 1.42
C LEU A 38 -0.33 4.70 2.79
N ALA A 39 0.87 4.45 3.32
CA ALA A 39 1.04 3.87 4.65
C ALA A 39 0.40 4.75 5.73
N ASP A 40 0.56 6.08 5.63
CA ASP A 40 -0.05 7.04 6.55
C ASP A 40 -1.57 7.02 6.47
N VAL A 41 -2.14 6.93 5.26
CA VAL A 41 -3.59 6.74 5.07
C VAL A 41 -4.06 5.45 5.72
N VAL A 42 -3.36 4.32 5.50
CA VAL A 42 -3.76 3.03 6.06
C VAL A 42 -3.80 3.09 7.58
N ARG A 43 -2.75 3.64 8.20
CA ARG A 43 -2.68 3.82 9.65
C ARG A 43 -3.78 4.75 10.16
N LEU A 44 -4.03 5.85 9.48
CA LEU A 44 -5.12 6.78 9.81
C LEU A 44 -6.50 6.10 9.75
N ARG A 45 -6.66 5.10 8.88
CA ARG A 45 -7.88 4.28 8.74
C ARG A 45 -7.93 3.10 9.70
N GLY A 46 -6.96 2.99 10.60
CA GLY A 46 -6.87 1.94 11.62
C GLY A 46 -6.26 0.62 11.15
N GLY A 47 -5.69 0.56 9.95
CA GLY A 47 -5.04 -0.65 9.44
C GLY A 47 -3.63 -0.85 10.01
N ASP A 48 -3.19 -2.10 10.07
CA ASP A 48 -1.80 -2.47 10.32
C ASP A 48 -1.04 -2.50 8.99
N TRP A 49 -0.06 -1.62 8.82
CA TRP A 49 0.69 -1.53 7.58
C TRP A 49 1.84 -2.54 7.57
N ILE A 50 1.67 -3.61 6.81
CA ILE A 50 2.62 -4.73 6.77
C ILE A 50 3.64 -4.63 5.63
N GLY A 51 3.42 -3.73 4.65
CA GLY A 51 4.39 -3.51 3.58
C GLY A 51 3.85 -2.76 2.38
N GLY A 52 4.76 -2.15 1.61
CA GLY A 52 4.38 -1.60 0.32
C GLY A 52 5.53 -1.37 -0.64
N ASN A 53 5.17 -1.19 -1.90
CA ASN A 53 6.11 -1.08 -3.01
C ASN A 53 5.58 -0.16 -4.11
N VAL A 54 6.48 0.29 -4.98
CA VAL A 54 6.15 1.09 -6.17
C VAL A 54 6.70 0.45 -7.41
N PHE A 55 5.85 0.32 -8.42
CA PHE A 55 6.21 -0.30 -9.69
C PHE A 55 6.13 0.72 -10.81
N ARG A 56 7.18 0.78 -11.64
CA ARG A 56 7.14 1.58 -12.86
C ARG A 56 6.16 0.93 -13.82
N ARG A 57 5.26 1.72 -14.42
CA ARG A 57 4.15 1.20 -15.24
C ARG A 57 4.60 0.29 -16.40
N ASP A 58 5.81 0.46 -16.90
CA ASP A 58 6.40 -0.31 -18.00
C ASP A 58 7.18 -1.55 -17.54
N ARG A 59 7.28 -1.81 -16.23
CA ARG A 59 7.96 -2.98 -15.64
C ARG A 59 7.05 -3.75 -14.67
N LEU A 60 5.74 -3.64 -14.82
CA LEU A 60 4.77 -4.29 -13.91
C LEU A 60 4.95 -5.81 -13.75
N PRO A 61 5.30 -6.60 -14.79
CA PRO A 61 5.52 -8.03 -14.60
C PRO A 61 6.67 -8.34 -13.63
N GLU A 62 7.61 -7.42 -13.48
CA GLU A 62 8.79 -7.57 -12.62
C GLU A 62 8.43 -7.21 -11.17
N GLY A 63 8.58 -8.17 -10.26
CA GLY A 63 8.52 -7.93 -8.82
C GLY A 63 7.11 -7.90 -8.20
N ILE A 64 6.04 -7.71 -8.97
CA ILE A 64 4.66 -7.81 -8.45
C ILE A 64 4.38 -9.20 -7.85
N PRO A 65 4.70 -10.34 -8.52
CA PRO A 65 4.44 -11.65 -7.94
C PRO A 65 5.13 -11.86 -6.59
N GLY A 66 6.42 -11.49 -6.49
CA GLY A 66 7.18 -11.60 -5.24
C GLY A 66 6.65 -10.71 -4.13
N PHE A 67 6.22 -9.48 -4.47
CA PHE A 67 5.56 -8.60 -3.51
C PHE A 67 4.24 -9.18 -3.00
N VAL A 68 3.40 -9.72 -3.88
CA VAL A 68 2.10 -10.29 -3.49
C VAL A 68 2.28 -11.50 -2.59
N ILE A 69 3.22 -12.40 -2.91
CA ILE A 69 3.54 -13.56 -2.07
C ILE A 69 3.97 -13.10 -0.67
N ALA A 70 4.96 -12.22 -0.59
CA ALA A 70 5.44 -11.72 0.71
C ALA A 70 4.35 -11.00 1.52
N ALA A 71 3.46 -10.26 0.86
CA ALA A 71 2.34 -9.59 1.50
C ALA A 71 1.30 -10.57 2.08
N ILE A 72 1.03 -11.66 1.37
CA ILE A 72 0.11 -12.71 1.85
C ILE A 72 0.73 -13.45 3.03
N ASP A 73 1.99 -13.87 2.91
CA ASP A 73 2.71 -14.58 3.98
C ASP A 73 2.72 -13.76 5.29
N GLU A 74 3.02 -12.46 5.21
CA GLU A 74 3.02 -11.58 6.38
C GLU A 74 1.61 -11.33 6.93
N ALA A 75 0.60 -11.24 6.06
CA ALA A 75 -0.79 -11.09 6.50
C ALA A 75 -1.26 -12.34 7.25
N GLU A 76 -0.93 -13.54 6.76
CA GLU A 76 -1.22 -14.80 7.43
C GLU A 76 -0.52 -14.89 8.79
N ALA A 77 0.76 -14.49 8.86
CA ALA A 77 1.51 -14.44 10.11
C ALA A 77 0.87 -13.48 11.14
N ARG A 78 0.36 -12.32 10.69
CA ARG A 78 -0.36 -11.36 11.55
C ARG A 78 -1.67 -11.91 12.08
N VAL A 79 -2.47 -12.52 11.21
CA VAL A 79 -3.76 -13.12 11.59
C VAL A 79 -3.56 -14.29 12.55
N ALA A 80 -2.50 -15.09 12.39
CA ALA A 80 -2.18 -16.17 13.31
C ALA A 80 -1.71 -15.68 14.70
N ALA A 81 -1.26 -14.43 14.82
CA ALA A 81 -0.74 -13.84 16.06
C ALA A 81 -1.77 -12.98 16.83
N SER A 82 -2.94 -12.70 16.25
CA SER A 82 -4.02 -11.88 16.82
C SER A 82 -5.07 -12.70 17.54
#